data_AF-A0A2N4T1W8-F1
#
_entry.id   AF-A0A2N4T1W8-F1
#
_cell.length_a   1.000
_cell.length_b   1.000
_cell.length_c   1.000
_cell.angle_alpha   90.00
_cell.angle_beta   90.00
_cell.angle_gamma   90.00
#
_symmetry.space_group_name_H-M   'P 1'
#
loop_
_entity.id
_entity.type
_entity.pdbx_description
1 polymer ?
#
loop_
_entity_poly.entity_id
_entity_poly.type
_entity_poly.pdbx_seq_one_letter_code
_entity_poly.pdbx_strand_id
1 'polypeptide(L)'
;MTKTLQDLIDESIFISTEYQARLAELTQGAEWDVDFSAPAFTLQSEPPVRLTPYLLGTDSASRGSWIWSWQELGHFPAVVVSAAVQAREAGEQLGVAELTTDELTAAEGLARRLTLAAKAVTGVYAHYPAGAGGGVTAWLLLEGPELELPELTVERMMRVIAEALTTDTAVDHNLAVDSYAKLRGAHVEWDTEATCVVTVGDGAQRFWFDDHQISGVEPAEPAVGPEVLADLAADARGRAEALRAQRREAEAAAAREEAAPPAPRAEEPAGEPEPLEVPGFVAEEPAEPAPAQSREEPVAAGFDDDADRPFDQEPSERAVRPGRVSTTVVPEPVREPAPAAEPAPQPAAEPAPAAEPVREPVGEAERAPEPEPVAEREVVAGPAVPGGPSAEPVVEGAEEEEREAEHAEQGERKKGFFSRFFGL
;
A
#
# COMPACT_ATOMS: atom_id res chain seq x y z
N MET A 1 12.08 -12.21 -18.97
CA MET A 1 11.55 -11.26 -19.97
C MET A 1 11.90 -9.88 -19.45
N THR A 2 12.38 -8.99 -20.31
CA THR A 2 12.64 -7.60 -19.93
C THR A 2 11.33 -6.81 -20.04
N LYS A 3 11.05 -5.93 -19.09
CA LYS A 3 9.91 -5.02 -19.10
C LYS A 3 10.39 -3.57 -19.06
N THR A 4 9.54 -2.65 -19.48
CA THR A 4 9.71 -1.21 -19.25
C THR A 4 9.00 -0.79 -17.96
N LEU A 5 9.30 0.41 -17.46
CA LEU A 5 8.53 1.02 -16.37
C LEU A 5 7.06 1.21 -16.78
N GLN A 6 6.80 1.59 -18.04
CA GLN A 6 5.45 1.80 -18.55
C GLN A 6 4.63 0.50 -18.56
N ASP A 7 5.24 -0.64 -18.90
CA ASP A 7 4.56 -1.94 -18.87
C ASP A 7 4.02 -2.24 -17.45
N LEU A 8 4.80 -1.93 -16.40
CA LEU A 8 4.39 -2.13 -15.01
C LEU A 8 3.30 -1.13 -14.56
N ILE A 9 3.34 0.08 -15.09
CA ILE A 9 2.30 1.09 -14.87
C ILE A 9 0.98 0.60 -15.48
N ASP A 10 1.01 0.18 -16.75
CA ASP A 10 -0.17 -0.31 -17.46
C ASP A 10 -0.74 -1.58 -16.79
N GLU A 11 0.12 -2.49 -16.31
CA GLU A 11 -0.31 -3.68 -15.57
C GLU A 11 -1.03 -3.38 -14.26
N SER A 12 -0.78 -2.22 -13.64
CA SER A 12 -1.31 -1.89 -12.32
C SER A 12 -2.38 -0.80 -12.33
N ILE A 13 -2.54 -0.03 -13.41
CA ILE A 13 -3.32 1.21 -13.38
C ILE A 13 -4.79 0.98 -12.99
N PHE A 14 -5.47 0.00 -13.60
CA PHE A 14 -6.89 -0.26 -13.28
C PHE A 14 -7.09 -0.83 -11.88
N ILE A 15 -6.24 -1.78 -11.45
CA ILE A 15 -6.33 -2.32 -10.08
C ILE A 15 -5.96 -1.24 -9.05
N SER A 16 -5.00 -0.37 -9.37
CA SER A 16 -4.64 0.81 -8.56
C SER A 16 -5.85 1.71 -8.37
N THR A 17 -6.52 2.10 -9.46
CA THR A 17 -7.71 2.96 -9.41
C THR A 17 -8.82 2.33 -8.56
N GLU A 18 -9.08 1.03 -8.69
CA GLU A 18 -10.09 0.35 -7.85
C GLU A 18 -9.75 0.39 -6.35
N TYR A 19 -8.48 0.14 -6.01
CA TYR A 19 -8.01 0.21 -4.62
C TYR A 19 -7.95 1.63 -4.07
N GLN A 20 -7.67 2.64 -4.90
CA GLN A 20 -7.71 4.04 -4.45
C GLN A 20 -9.13 4.53 -4.22
N ALA A 21 -10.09 4.13 -5.06
CA ALA A 21 -11.50 4.36 -4.77
C ALA A 21 -11.90 3.70 -3.44
N ARG A 22 -11.43 2.47 -3.17
CA ARG A 22 -11.69 1.79 -1.88
C ARG A 22 -11.03 2.51 -0.70
N LEU A 23 -9.79 2.98 -0.83
CA LEU A 23 -9.11 3.74 0.21
C LEU A 23 -9.79 5.09 0.47
N ALA A 24 -10.28 5.76 -0.57
CA ALA A 24 -11.04 7.01 -0.46
C ALA A 24 -12.36 6.81 0.30
N GLU A 25 -13.08 5.71 0.03
CA GLU A 25 -14.28 5.29 0.76
C GLU A 25 -14.01 5.09 2.26
N LEU A 26 -12.81 4.61 2.64
CA LEU A 26 -12.41 4.44 4.05
C LEU A 26 -11.95 5.74 4.69
N THR A 27 -11.26 6.59 3.92
CA THR A 27 -10.67 7.83 4.45
C THR A 27 -11.76 8.85 4.77
N GLN A 28 -12.67 9.16 3.84
CA GLN A 28 -13.74 10.16 4.01
C GLN A 28 -13.31 11.48 4.69
N GLY A 29 -12.07 11.92 4.48
CA GLY A 29 -11.50 13.12 5.12
C GLY A 29 -11.03 12.93 6.58
N ALA A 30 -10.99 11.71 7.09
CA ALA A 30 -10.43 11.38 8.40
C ALA A 30 -8.96 11.78 8.49
N GLU A 31 -8.55 12.25 9.68
CA GLU A 31 -7.14 12.46 9.98
C GLU A 31 -6.41 11.11 10.00
N TRP A 32 -5.09 11.14 9.80
CA TRP A 32 -4.26 9.96 9.80
C TRP A 32 -3.04 10.11 10.70
N ASP A 33 -2.57 8.98 11.22
CA ASP A 33 -1.30 8.84 11.94
C ASP A 33 -0.58 7.59 11.42
N VAL A 34 0.76 7.63 11.37
CA VAL A 34 1.56 6.47 11.02
C VAL A 34 2.70 6.26 12.02
N ASP A 35 2.80 5.04 12.52
CA ASP A 35 3.88 4.56 13.37
C ASP A 35 4.66 3.45 12.64
N PHE A 36 5.90 3.73 12.25
CA PHE A 36 6.74 2.72 11.59
C PHE A 36 7.43 1.77 12.58
N SER A 37 7.55 2.14 13.87
CA SER A 37 8.11 1.25 14.90
C SER A 37 7.14 0.14 15.28
N ALA A 38 5.85 0.42 15.20
CA ALA A 38 4.77 -0.56 15.27
C ALA A 38 3.93 -0.45 13.99
N PRO A 39 4.40 -1.01 12.85
CA PRO A 39 3.94 -0.69 11.48
C PRO A 39 2.42 -0.57 11.37
N ALA A 40 1.93 0.66 11.51
CA ALA A 40 0.51 0.94 11.57
C ALA A 40 0.22 2.31 10.98
N PHE A 41 -0.63 2.31 9.96
CA PHE A 41 -1.28 3.49 9.43
C PHE A 41 -2.71 3.49 9.97
N THR A 42 -3.07 4.52 10.73
CA THR A 42 -4.37 4.62 11.37
C THR A 42 -5.14 5.78 10.79
N LEU A 43 -6.29 5.49 10.19
CA LEU A 43 -7.31 6.48 9.86
C LEU A 43 -8.18 6.70 11.10
N GLN A 44 -8.31 7.95 11.53
CA GLN A 44 -9.10 8.38 12.68
C GLN A 44 -10.60 8.46 12.32
N SER A 45 -11.12 7.38 11.72
CA SER A 45 -12.53 7.16 11.45
C SER A 45 -13.25 6.57 12.67
N GLU A 46 -14.58 6.45 12.61
CA GLU A 46 -15.37 5.74 13.62
C GLU A 46 -16.09 4.55 12.96
N PRO A 47 -15.69 3.29 13.23
CA PRO A 47 -14.51 2.88 14.03
C PRO A 47 -13.18 3.19 13.33
N PRO A 48 -12.05 3.29 14.07
CA PRO A 48 -10.73 3.52 13.48
C PRO A 48 -10.33 2.39 12.54
N VAL A 49 -9.81 2.74 11.36
CA VAL A 49 -9.26 1.77 10.40
C VAL A 49 -7.75 1.73 10.55
N ARG A 50 -7.20 0.52 10.71
CA ARG A 50 -5.75 0.29 10.89
C ARG A 50 -5.20 -0.59 9.78
N LEU A 51 -4.31 0.00 8.98
CA LEU A 51 -3.64 -0.64 7.85
C LEU A 51 -2.15 -0.85 8.15
N THR A 52 -1.52 -1.77 7.44
CA THR A 52 -0.07 -1.98 7.47
C THR A 52 0.59 -1.07 6.44
N PRO A 53 1.50 -0.16 6.85
CA PRO A 53 2.23 0.69 5.94
C PRO A 53 3.54 0.06 5.49
N TYR A 54 3.80 0.18 4.18
CA TYR A 54 5.10 -0.07 3.58
C TYR A 54 5.63 1.22 2.99
N LEU A 55 6.76 1.72 3.50
CA LEU A 55 7.40 2.91 2.96
C LEU A 55 8.09 2.56 1.65
N LEU A 56 7.64 3.15 0.54
CA LEU A 56 8.22 2.89 -0.77
C LEU A 56 9.45 3.77 -1.02
N GLY A 57 9.31 5.06 -0.75
CA GLY A 57 10.35 6.05 -0.93
C GLY A 57 9.87 7.45 -0.56
N THR A 58 10.76 8.42 -0.72
CA THR A 58 10.47 9.83 -0.45
C THR A 58 10.74 10.67 -1.69
N ASP A 59 9.78 11.51 -2.01
CA ASP A 59 9.92 12.57 -3.00
C ASP A 59 10.23 13.88 -2.29
N SER A 60 11.30 14.57 -2.69
CA SER A 60 11.71 15.84 -2.10
C SER A 60 11.74 16.94 -3.17
N ALA A 61 10.77 17.85 -3.11
CA ALA A 61 10.73 19.02 -3.99
C ALA A 61 11.93 19.96 -3.73
N SER A 62 12.40 20.04 -2.49
CA SER A 62 13.54 20.88 -2.10
C SER A 62 14.89 20.32 -2.56
N ARG A 63 15.05 18.99 -2.58
CA ARG A 63 16.27 18.33 -3.09
C ARG A 63 16.20 18.04 -4.59
N GLY A 64 14.99 18.00 -5.16
CA GLY A 64 14.77 17.63 -6.55
C GLY A 64 15.10 16.15 -6.80
N SER A 65 14.84 15.27 -5.83
CA SER A 65 15.10 13.84 -5.98
C SER A 65 14.05 12.95 -5.32
N TRP A 66 13.90 11.77 -5.92
CA TRP A 66 13.24 10.60 -5.35
C TRP A 66 14.31 9.67 -4.77
N ILE A 67 14.12 9.23 -3.53
CA ILE A 67 14.99 8.26 -2.86
C ILE A 67 14.14 7.09 -2.40
N TRP A 68 14.57 5.88 -2.75
CA TRP A 68 13.89 4.66 -2.34
C TRP A 68 14.20 4.28 -0.89
N SER A 69 13.23 3.69 -0.20
CA SER A 69 13.39 3.38 1.23
C SER A 69 14.40 2.28 1.54
N TRP A 70 14.81 1.47 0.55
CA TRP A 70 15.92 0.51 0.71
C TRP A 70 17.28 1.18 0.88
N GLN A 71 17.44 2.47 0.52
CA GLN A 71 18.66 3.22 0.84
C GLN A 71 18.78 3.56 2.32
N GLU A 72 17.65 3.51 3.04
CA GLU A 72 17.55 3.83 4.45
C GLU A 72 17.45 2.54 5.30
N LEU A 73 18.04 1.44 4.83
CA LEU A 73 18.12 0.17 5.58
C LEU A 73 18.83 0.41 6.92
N GLY A 74 18.21 -0.05 8.02
CA GLY A 74 18.66 0.19 9.39
C GLY A 74 18.04 1.43 10.07
N HIS A 75 17.35 2.30 9.33
CA HIS A 75 16.56 3.39 9.91
C HIS A 75 15.09 3.02 10.16
N PHE A 76 14.57 2.09 9.36
CA PHE A 76 13.21 1.56 9.49
C PHE A 76 13.24 0.04 9.69
N PRO A 77 12.27 -0.54 10.41
CA PRO A 77 12.15 -1.99 10.51
C PRO A 77 12.05 -2.64 9.12
N ALA A 78 12.70 -3.80 8.94
CA ALA A 78 12.72 -4.52 7.67
C ALA A 78 11.34 -4.72 7.03
N VAL A 79 10.30 -4.97 7.84
CA VAL A 79 8.92 -5.09 7.36
C VAL A 79 8.41 -3.83 6.68
N VAL A 80 8.77 -2.63 7.16
CA VAL A 80 8.32 -1.34 6.60
C VAL A 80 8.90 -1.10 5.21
N VAL A 81 10.15 -1.51 4.98
CA VAL A 81 10.85 -1.31 3.69
C VAL A 81 10.73 -2.51 2.75
N SER A 82 10.12 -3.61 3.21
CA SER A 82 10.04 -4.88 2.47
C SER A 82 9.43 -4.76 1.07
N ALA A 83 8.43 -3.89 0.88
CA ALA A 83 7.83 -3.65 -0.43
C ALA A 83 8.79 -2.93 -1.39
N ALA A 84 9.62 -2.01 -0.90
CA ALA A 84 10.63 -1.34 -1.71
C ALA A 84 11.75 -2.32 -2.10
N VAL A 85 12.20 -3.15 -1.16
CA VAL A 85 13.20 -4.21 -1.44
C VAL A 85 12.66 -5.21 -2.45
N GLN A 86 11.40 -5.64 -2.32
CA GLN A 86 10.73 -6.48 -3.31
C GLN A 86 10.67 -5.81 -4.70
N ALA A 87 10.35 -4.51 -4.76
CA ALA A 87 10.35 -3.75 -6.00
C ALA A 87 11.74 -3.70 -6.65
N ARG A 88 12.81 -3.54 -5.85
CA ARG A 88 14.21 -3.59 -6.30
C ARG A 88 14.55 -4.96 -6.90
N GLU A 89 14.29 -6.04 -6.18
CA GLU A 89 14.55 -7.41 -6.64
C GLU A 89 13.78 -7.74 -7.93
N ALA A 90 12.52 -7.31 -8.03
CA ALA A 90 11.73 -7.47 -9.25
C ALA A 90 12.28 -6.60 -10.40
N GLY A 91 12.69 -5.36 -10.11
CA GLY A 91 13.34 -4.46 -11.06
C GLY A 91 14.61 -5.06 -11.67
N GLU A 92 15.45 -5.72 -10.86
CA GLU A 92 16.64 -6.44 -11.32
C GLU A 92 16.29 -7.60 -12.25
N GLN A 93 15.28 -8.40 -11.88
CA GLN A 93 14.84 -9.56 -12.67
C GLN A 93 14.21 -9.15 -14.00
N LEU A 94 13.49 -8.02 -14.01
CA LEU A 94 12.76 -7.50 -15.17
C LEU A 94 13.58 -6.51 -16.00
N GLY A 95 14.75 -6.08 -15.51
CA GLY A 95 15.61 -5.09 -16.18
C GLY A 95 15.03 -3.66 -16.19
N VAL A 96 14.25 -3.28 -15.18
CA VAL A 96 13.65 -1.94 -15.03
C VAL A 96 14.57 -1.08 -14.16
N ALA A 97 15.35 -0.20 -14.79
CA ALA A 97 16.40 0.57 -14.13
C ALA A 97 15.85 1.55 -13.06
N GLU A 98 14.65 2.09 -13.27
CA GLU A 98 14.00 3.01 -12.35
C GLU A 98 13.66 2.36 -11.00
N LEU A 99 13.45 1.03 -10.99
CA LEU A 99 13.22 0.27 -9.75
C LEU A 99 14.52 -0.21 -9.09
N THR A 100 15.69 0.01 -9.70
CA THR A 100 16.98 -0.44 -9.15
C THR A 100 17.97 0.70 -8.91
N THR A 101 17.64 1.90 -9.39
CA THR A 101 18.45 3.10 -9.19
C THR A 101 18.11 3.72 -7.84
N ASP A 102 19.12 3.84 -6.98
CA ASP A 102 18.99 4.28 -5.59
C ASP A 102 18.36 5.66 -5.42
N GLU A 103 18.79 6.61 -6.24
CA GLU A 103 18.30 7.98 -6.27
C GLU A 103 18.01 8.40 -7.71
N LEU A 104 16.81 8.94 -7.93
CA LEU A 104 16.36 9.43 -9.22
C LEU A 104 16.16 10.94 -9.15
N THR A 105 16.52 11.65 -10.21
CA THR A 105 16.17 13.08 -10.32
C THR A 105 14.66 13.22 -10.36
N ALA A 106 14.11 14.06 -9.48
CA ALA A 106 12.69 14.31 -9.43
C ALA A 106 12.22 14.90 -10.77
N ALA A 107 11.08 14.40 -11.23
CA ALA A 107 10.35 14.92 -12.37
C ALA A 107 8.87 14.88 -12.02
N GLU A 108 8.09 15.75 -12.66
CA GLU A 108 6.63 15.74 -12.55
C GLU A 108 6.09 14.32 -12.84
N GLY A 109 5.13 13.84 -12.05
CA GLY A 109 4.59 12.49 -12.24
C GLY A 109 5.48 11.36 -11.75
N LEU A 110 6.78 11.58 -11.45
CA LEU A 110 7.72 10.47 -11.24
C LEU A 110 7.35 9.61 -10.03
N ALA A 111 7.12 10.23 -8.88
CA ALA A 111 6.80 9.50 -7.65
C ALA A 111 5.54 8.64 -7.80
N ARG A 112 4.51 9.18 -8.48
CA ARG A 112 3.29 8.42 -8.80
C ARG A 112 3.58 7.27 -9.76
N ARG A 113 4.35 7.49 -10.83
CA ARG A 113 4.73 6.45 -11.81
C ARG A 113 5.52 5.31 -11.17
N LEU A 114 6.51 5.61 -10.32
CA LEU A 114 7.27 4.62 -9.56
C LEU A 114 6.36 3.84 -8.60
N THR A 115 5.41 4.53 -7.97
CA THR A 115 4.43 3.90 -7.09
C THR A 115 3.55 2.93 -7.85
N LEU A 116 2.97 3.31 -8.99
CA LEU A 116 2.18 2.43 -9.84
C LEU A 116 2.98 1.19 -10.28
N ALA A 117 4.19 1.39 -10.81
CA ALA A 117 5.06 0.28 -11.19
C ALA A 117 5.37 -0.67 -10.01
N ALA A 118 5.61 -0.12 -8.81
CA ALA A 118 5.82 -0.92 -7.61
C ALA A 118 4.58 -1.74 -7.23
N LYS A 119 3.35 -1.23 -7.45
CA LYS A 119 2.12 -2.00 -7.18
C LYS A 119 2.06 -3.29 -8.02
N ALA A 120 2.47 -3.24 -9.29
CA ALA A 120 2.49 -4.42 -10.17
C ALA A 120 3.38 -5.56 -9.65
N VAL A 121 4.51 -5.21 -9.03
CA VAL A 121 5.52 -6.19 -8.57
C VAL A 121 5.42 -6.55 -7.09
N THR A 122 4.68 -5.77 -6.29
CA THR A 122 4.50 -6.04 -4.84
C THR A 122 3.13 -6.62 -4.51
N GLY A 123 2.13 -6.41 -5.37
CA GLY A 123 0.75 -6.79 -5.11
C GLY A 123 0.07 -5.99 -3.99
N VAL A 124 0.65 -4.85 -3.57
CA VAL A 124 0.04 -3.93 -2.61
C VAL A 124 -0.49 -2.72 -3.36
N TYR A 125 -1.81 -2.66 -3.56
CA TYR A 125 -2.42 -1.80 -4.58
C TYR A 125 -2.96 -0.46 -4.06
N ALA A 126 -3.12 -0.26 -2.75
CA ALA A 126 -3.46 1.05 -2.20
C ALA A 126 -2.19 1.84 -1.88
N HIS A 127 -2.17 3.14 -2.17
CA HIS A 127 -1.05 4.01 -1.78
C HIS A 127 -1.54 5.30 -1.11
N TYR A 128 -0.70 5.91 -0.27
CA TYR A 128 -0.97 7.19 0.37
C TYR A 128 0.28 8.08 0.33
N PRO A 129 0.22 9.28 -0.30
CA PRO A 129 1.30 10.26 -0.26
C PRO A 129 1.24 11.06 1.06
N ALA A 130 2.04 10.67 2.04
CA ALA A 130 2.10 11.29 3.36
C ALA A 130 3.07 12.47 3.39
N GLY A 131 2.55 13.69 3.47
CA GLY A 131 3.34 14.91 3.61
C GLY A 131 4.18 14.90 4.89
N ALA A 132 5.51 14.90 4.74
CA ALA A 132 6.48 14.84 5.82
C ALA A 132 6.89 16.23 6.37
N GLY A 133 6.50 17.28 5.65
CA GLY A 133 6.92 18.66 5.92
C GLY A 133 8.21 19.03 5.19
N GLY A 134 8.46 20.35 5.04
CA GLY A 134 9.63 20.89 4.33
C GLY A 134 9.76 20.46 2.85
N GLY A 135 8.62 20.22 2.19
CA GLY A 135 8.59 19.81 0.79
C GLY A 135 9.01 18.36 0.54
N VAL A 136 8.98 17.51 1.59
CA VAL A 136 9.17 16.06 1.47
C VAL A 136 7.81 15.37 1.57
N THR A 137 7.59 14.37 0.72
CA THR A 137 6.42 13.48 0.73
C THR A 137 6.91 12.04 0.82
N ALA A 138 6.48 11.32 1.85
CA ALA A 138 6.69 9.88 1.97
C ALA A 138 5.57 9.12 1.25
N TRP A 139 5.93 8.25 0.32
CA TRP A 139 4.97 7.46 -0.44
C TRP A 139 4.83 6.09 0.20
N LEU A 140 3.62 5.79 0.69
CA LEU A 140 3.30 4.56 1.41
C LEU A 140 2.45 3.66 0.53
N LEU A 141 2.75 2.36 0.50
CA LEU A 141 1.80 1.33 0.10
C LEU A 141 1.06 0.82 1.34
N LEU A 142 -0.25 0.60 1.24
CA LEU A 142 -1.10 0.23 2.36
C LEU A 142 -1.75 -1.15 2.12
N GLU A 143 -1.71 -2.01 3.13
CA GLU A 143 -2.37 -3.32 3.11
C GLU A 143 -3.21 -3.53 4.37
N GLY A 144 -4.41 -4.09 4.22
CA GLY A 144 -5.27 -4.47 5.34
C GLY A 144 -6.56 -5.10 4.86
N PRO A 145 -7.27 -5.86 5.72
CA PRO A 145 -8.53 -6.53 5.37
C PRO A 145 -9.63 -5.54 4.95
N GLU A 146 -9.59 -4.30 5.42
CA GLU A 146 -10.57 -3.25 5.09
C GLU A 146 -10.50 -2.83 3.61
N LEU A 147 -9.36 -3.07 2.96
CA LEU A 147 -9.10 -2.82 1.54
C LEU A 147 -9.47 -4.01 0.64
N GLU A 148 -9.96 -5.12 1.20
CA GLU A 148 -10.46 -6.24 0.39
C GLU A 148 -11.61 -5.77 -0.52
N LEU A 149 -11.47 -6.08 -1.81
CA LEU A 149 -12.44 -5.70 -2.81
C LEU A 149 -13.57 -6.74 -2.86
N PRO A 150 -14.84 -6.32 -3.03
CA PRO A 150 -15.94 -7.23 -3.29
C PRO A 150 -15.76 -7.97 -4.63
N GLU A 151 -16.67 -8.89 -4.94
CA GLU A 151 -16.68 -9.52 -6.28
C GLU A 151 -16.79 -8.46 -7.38
N LEU A 152 -16.06 -8.68 -8.47
CA LEU A 152 -16.05 -7.73 -9.59
C LEU A 152 -17.37 -7.79 -10.35
N THR A 153 -18.01 -6.64 -10.51
CA THR A 153 -19.20 -6.43 -11.33
C THR A 153 -18.89 -5.68 -12.61
N VAL A 154 -19.74 -5.81 -13.63
CA VAL A 154 -19.63 -5.01 -14.87
C VAL A 154 -19.64 -3.52 -14.55
N GLU A 155 -20.51 -3.07 -13.66
CA GLU A 155 -20.61 -1.65 -13.27
C GLU A 155 -19.29 -1.15 -12.67
N ARG A 156 -18.71 -1.89 -11.71
CA ARG A 156 -17.45 -1.49 -11.06
C ARG A 156 -16.30 -1.50 -12.06
N MET A 157 -16.20 -2.54 -12.90
CA MET A 157 -15.18 -2.62 -13.96
C MET A 157 -15.23 -1.41 -14.88
N MET A 158 -16.43 -1.09 -15.40
CA MET A 158 -16.58 0.04 -16.33
C MET A 158 -16.28 1.39 -15.68
N ARG A 159 -16.68 1.57 -14.42
CA ARG A 159 -16.35 2.78 -13.65
C ARG A 159 -14.83 2.93 -13.45
N VAL A 160 -14.16 1.85 -13.04
CA VAL A 160 -12.70 1.84 -12.80
C VAL A 160 -11.94 2.15 -14.09
N ILE A 161 -12.30 1.51 -15.21
CA ILE A 161 -11.67 1.77 -16.51
C ILE A 161 -11.90 3.24 -16.90
N ALA A 162 -13.14 3.72 -16.85
CA ALA A 162 -13.44 5.11 -17.22
C ALA A 162 -12.65 6.11 -16.38
N GLU A 163 -12.58 5.92 -15.06
CA GLU A 163 -11.83 6.78 -14.15
C GLU A 163 -10.32 6.75 -14.42
N ALA A 164 -9.74 5.56 -14.56
CA ALA A 164 -8.30 5.41 -14.83
C ALA A 164 -7.86 6.12 -16.11
N LEU A 165 -8.67 6.03 -17.17
CA LEU A 165 -8.38 6.67 -18.46
C LEU A 165 -8.39 8.20 -18.41
N THR A 166 -9.02 8.82 -17.41
CA THR A 166 -8.97 10.28 -17.23
C THR A 166 -7.60 10.80 -16.80
N THR A 167 -6.72 9.92 -16.29
CA THR A 167 -5.41 10.30 -15.76
C THR A 167 -4.30 10.35 -16.82
N ASP A 168 -4.59 9.96 -18.07
CA ASP A 168 -3.64 9.90 -19.20
C ASP A 168 -2.32 9.17 -18.87
N THR A 169 -2.39 8.23 -17.91
CA THR A 169 -1.22 7.48 -17.40
C THR A 169 -1.11 6.10 -18.03
N ALA A 170 -2.24 5.52 -18.44
CA ALA A 170 -2.29 4.26 -19.16
C ALA A 170 -1.93 4.48 -20.62
N VAL A 171 -0.95 3.72 -21.13
CA VAL A 171 -0.50 3.81 -22.54
C VAL A 171 -0.96 2.58 -23.32
N ASP A 172 -0.72 1.37 -22.80
CA ASP A 172 -1.22 0.13 -23.39
C ASP A 172 -2.48 -0.37 -22.65
N HIS A 173 -3.65 -0.03 -23.19
CA HIS A 173 -4.93 -0.41 -22.59
C HIS A 173 -5.21 -1.91 -22.75
N ASN A 174 -4.62 -2.58 -23.75
CA ASN A 174 -4.76 -4.03 -23.90
C ASN A 174 -4.10 -4.73 -22.71
N LEU A 175 -2.88 -4.32 -22.37
CA LEU A 175 -2.16 -4.82 -21.20
C LEU A 175 -2.89 -4.49 -19.90
N ALA A 176 -3.43 -3.27 -19.77
CA ALA A 176 -4.19 -2.87 -18.59
C ALA A 176 -5.47 -3.71 -18.38
N VAL A 177 -6.24 -3.96 -19.44
CA VAL A 177 -7.45 -4.80 -19.37
C VAL A 177 -7.09 -6.24 -19.01
N ASP A 178 -6.08 -6.81 -19.67
CA ASP A 178 -5.64 -8.19 -19.44
C ASP A 178 -5.13 -8.39 -18.01
N SER A 179 -4.28 -7.48 -17.52
CA SER A 179 -3.78 -7.52 -16.15
C SER A 179 -4.90 -7.36 -15.12
N TYR A 180 -5.80 -6.38 -15.31
CA TYR A 180 -6.91 -6.16 -14.40
C TYR A 180 -7.83 -7.37 -14.28
N ALA A 181 -8.18 -7.99 -15.41
CA ALA A 181 -8.99 -9.20 -15.41
C ALA A 181 -8.30 -10.36 -14.69
N LYS A 182 -7.00 -10.57 -14.95
CA LYS A 182 -6.20 -11.60 -14.26
C LYS A 182 -6.13 -11.38 -12.75
N LEU A 183 -6.03 -10.13 -12.30
CA LEU A 183 -5.95 -9.76 -10.89
C LEU A 183 -7.30 -9.84 -10.17
N ARG A 184 -8.41 -9.66 -10.88
CA ARG A 184 -9.77 -9.73 -10.34
C ARG A 184 -10.45 -11.08 -10.55
N GLY A 185 -9.79 -12.02 -11.21
CA GLY A 185 -10.37 -13.34 -11.52
C GLY A 185 -11.45 -13.30 -12.60
N ALA A 186 -11.42 -12.27 -13.46
CA ALA A 186 -12.28 -12.18 -14.63
C ALA A 186 -11.67 -12.95 -15.81
N HIS A 187 -12.52 -13.39 -16.73
CA HIS A 187 -12.09 -14.03 -17.96
C HIS A 187 -11.95 -13.01 -19.07
N VAL A 188 -10.88 -13.10 -19.87
CA VAL A 188 -10.71 -12.33 -21.11
C VAL A 188 -10.55 -13.28 -22.27
N GLU A 189 -11.41 -13.12 -23.26
CA GLU A 189 -11.28 -13.80 -24.55
C GLU A 189 -10.87 -12.80 -25.63
N TRP A 190 -9.69 -12.98 -26.20
CA TRP A 190 -9.22 -12.18 -27.33
C TRP A 190 -9.61 -12.88 -28.64
N ASP A 191 -10.37 -12.18 -29.50
CA ASP A 191 -10.63 -12.63 -30.88
C ASP A 191 -9.47 -12.19 -31.79
N THR A 192 -9.03 -10.94 -31.61
CA THR A 192 -7.85 -10.35 -32.24
C THR A 192 -7.19 -9.38 -31.26
N GLU A 193 -6.02 -8.83 -31.55
CA GLU A 193 -5.43 -7.75 -30.75
C GLU A 193 -6.31 -6.47 -30.71
N ALA A 194 -7.29 -6.34 -31.62
CA ALA A 194 -8.19 -5.20 -31.69
C ALA A 194 -9.55 -5.43 -30.98
N THR A 195 -9.83 -6.63 -30.46
CA THR A 195 -11.15 -6.91 -29.84
C THR A 195 -11.07 -8.03 -28.80
N CYS A 196 -11.62 -7.77 -27.61
CA CYS A 196 -11.78 -8.78 -26.57
C CYS A 196 -13.16 -8.76 -25.92
N VAL A 197 -13.54 -9.87 -25.30
CA VAL A 197 -14.71 -9.97 -24.43
C VAL A 197 -14.23 -10.27 -23.01
N VAL A 198 -14.57 -9.40 -22.07
CA VAL A 198 -14.31 -9.59 -20.64
C VAL A 198 -15.58 -10.09 -19.97
N THR A 199 -15.52 -11.26 -19.33
CA THR A 199 -16.62 -11.86 -18.58
C THR A 199 -16.35 -11.79 -17.08
N VAL A 200 -17.32 -11.29 -16.33
CA VAL A 200 -17.34 -11.18 -14.87
C VAL A 200 -18.59 -11.85 -14.30
N GLY A 201 -18.78 -11.85 -12.98
CA GLY A 201 -19.82 -12.65 -12.32
C GLY A 201 -21.25 -12.31 -12.73
N ASP A 202 -21.54 -11.05 -13.08
CA ASP A 202 -22.87 -10.54 -13.39
C ASP A 202 -23.09 -10.18 -14.88
N GLY A 203 -22.09 -10.39 -15.75
CA GLY A 203 -22.21 -10.10 -17.17
C GLY A 203 -20.90 -10.07 -17.93
N ALA A 204 -20.93 -9.53 -19.15
CA ALA A 204 -19.76 -9.38 -20.00
C ALA A 204 -19.81 -8.09 -20.84
N GLN A 205 -18.63 -7.60 -21.20
CA GLN A 205 -18.44 -6.44 -22.07
C GLN A 205 -17.45 -6.79 -23.18
N ARG A 206 -17.76 -6.35 -24.40
CA ARG A 206 -16.86 -6.39 -25.54
C ARG A 206 -16.15 -5.05 -25.64
N PHE A 207 -14.84 -5.09 -25.77
CA PHE A 207 -13.98 -3.92 -25.96
C PHE A 207 -13.37 -3.95 -27.36
N TRP A 208 -13.24 -2.77 -27.96
CA TRP A 208 -12.45 -2.56 -29.17
C TRP A 208 -11.27 -1.66 -28.86
N PHE A 209 -10.18 -1.94 -29.55
CA PHE A 209 -8.92 -1.24 -29.37
C PHE A 209 -8.40 -0.74 -30.71
N ASP A 210 -7.99 0.53 -30.74
CA ASP A 210 -7.27 1.17 -31.83
C ASP A 210 -5.95 1.69 -31.26
N ASP A 211 -4.81 1.33 -31.87
CA ASP A 211 -3.46 1.73 -31.42
C ASP A 211 -3.23 1.51 -29.91
N HIS A 212 -3.61 0.33 -29.40
CA HIS A 212 -3.55 -0.05 -27.99
C HIS A 212 -4.43 0.78 -27.04
N GLN A 213 -5.37 1.57 -27.56
CA GLN A 213 -6.32 2.35 -26.77
C GLN A 213 -7.74 1.86 -26.97
N ILE A 214 -8.51 1.81 -25.89
CA ILE A 214 -9.94 1.48 -25.93
C ILE A 214 -10.67 2.53 -26.77
N SER A 215 -11.25 2.10 -27.90
CA SER A 215 -12.01 2.96 -28.81
C SER A 215 -13.52 2.74 -28.73
N GLY A 216 -13.95 1.62 -28.15
CA GLY A 216 -15.37 1.32 -27.95
C GLY A 216 -15.62 0.25 -26.90
N VAL A 217 -16.83 0.23 -26.37
CA VAL A 217 -17.32 -0.80 -25.46
C VAL A 217 -18.81 -1.05 -25.68
N GLU A 218 -19.23 -2.31 -25.64
CA GLU A 218 -20.66 -2.68 -25.66
C GLU A 218 -20.94 -3.92 -24.81
N PRO A 219 -22.19 -4.12 -24.35
CA PRO A 219 -22.60 -5.36 -23.69
C PRO A 219 -22.39 -6.59 -24.58
N ALA A 220 -21.91 -7.68 -23.99
CA ALA A 220 -21.68 -8.95 -24.66
C ALA A 220 -22.34 -10.12 -23.90
N GLU A 221 -22.48 -11.26 -24.58
CA GLU A 221 -22.82 -12.52 -23.91
C GLU A 221 -21.60 -13.06 -23.15
N PRO A 222 -21.77 -13.58 -21.92
CA PRO A 222 -20.70 -14.24 -21.18
C PRO A 222 -20.03 -15.36 -21.99
N ALA A 223 -18.71 -15.30 -22.12
CA ALA A 223 -17.92 -16.31 -22.83
C ALA A 223 -17.77 -17.61 -22.03
N VAL A 224 -17.78 -17.49 -20.70
CA VAL A 224 -17.58 -18.60 -19.76
C VAL A 224 -18.62 -18.60 -18.66
N GLY A 225 -18.83 -19.78 -18.06
CA GLY A 225 -19.72 -19.97 -16.92
C GLY A 225 -19.04 -19.68 -15.56
N PRO A 226 -19.82 -19.73 -14.46
CA PRO A 226 -19.36 -19.39 -13.12
C PRO A 226 -18.25 -20.31 -12.58
N GLU A 227 -18.18 -21.57 -13.02
CA GLU A 227 -17.12 -22.50 -12.59
C GLU A 227 -15.73 -22.02 -13.04
N VAL A 228 -15.61 -21.56 -14.29
CA VAL A 228 -14.35 -21.03 -14.82
C VAL A 228 -13.96 -19.73 -14.10
N LEU A 229 -14.93 -18.86 -13.81
CA LEU A 229 -14.68 -17.63 -13.05
C LEU A 229 -14.20 -17.93 -11.62
N ALA A 230 -14.75 -18.98 -10.98
CA ALA A 230 -14.31 -19.41 -9.65
C ALA A 230 -12.85 -19.91 -9.65
N ASP A 231 -12.46 -20.65 -10.69
CA ASP A 231 -11.07 -21.10 -10.88
C ASP A 231 -10.13 -19.91 -11.12
N LEU A 232 -10.51 -18.97 -11.99
CA LEU A 232 -9.73 -17.75 -12.23
C LEU A 232 -9.59 -16.87 -10.97
N ALA A 233 -10.65 -16.77 -10.16
CA ALA A 233 -10.59 -16.09 -8.88
C ALA A 233 -9.67 -16.82 -7.88
N ALA A 234 -9.62 -18.15 -7.90
CA ALA A 234 -8.67 -18.92 -7.11
C ALA A 234 -7.22 -18.69 -7.58
N ASP A 235 -6.97 -18.66 -8.88
CA ASP A 235 -5.67 -18.32 -9.44
C ASP A 235 -5.23 -16.90 -9.06
N ALA A 236 -6.15 -15.93 -9.11
CA ALA A 236 -5.88 -14.55 -8.69
C ALA A 236 -5.46 -14.47 -7.21
N ARG A 237 -6.15 -15.20 -6.33
CA ARG A 237 -5.75 -15.32 -4.91
C ARG A 237 -4.38 -15.98 -4.77
N GLY A 238 -4.11 -17.05 -5.51
CA GLY A 238 -2.80 -17.72 -5.52
C GLY A 238 -1.65 -16.79 -5.94
N ARG A 239 -1.86 -15.94 -6.97
CA ARG A 239 -0.89 -14.92 -7.38
C ARG A 239 -0.66 -13.88 -6.29
N ALA A 240 -1.72 -13.39 -5.65
CA ALA A 240 -1.59 -12.45 -4.54
C ALA A 240 -0.82 -13.07 -3.36
N GLU A 241 -1.09 -14.33 -3.01
CA GLU A 241 -0.34 -15.07 -1.99
C GLU A 241 1.14 -15.25 -2.35
N ALA A 242 1.45 -15.52 -3.62
CA ALA A 242 2.84 -15.63 -4.09
C ALA A 242 3.59 -14.30 -3.93
N LEU A 243 2.97 -13.16 -4.28
CA LEU A 243 3.57 -11.83 -4.09
C LEU A 243 3.76 -11.50 -2.60
N ARG A 244 2.84 -11.91 -1.73
CA ARG A 244 3.01 -11.80 -0.26
C ARG A 244 4.15 -12.67 0.26
N ALA A 245 4.33 -13.88 -0.30
CA ALA A 245 5.45 -14.74 0.06
C ALA A 245 6.79 -14.12 -0.34
N GLN A 246 6.89 -13.59 -1.56
CA GLN A 246 8.07 -12.84 -2.02
C GLN A 246 8.36 -11.63 -1.13
N ARG A 247 7.33 -10.89 -0.68
CA ARG A 247 7.53 -9.78 0.27
C ARG A 247 8.15 -10.24 1.60
N ARG A 248 7.77 -11.42 2.12
CA ARG A 248 8.41 -11.99 3.32
C ARG A 248 9.86 -12.39 3.08
N GLU A 249 10.19 -12.85 1.87
CA GLU A 249 11.58 -13.13 1.47
C GLU A 249 12.39 -11.84 1.40
N ALA A 250 11.84 -10.77 0.82
CA ALA A 250 12.44 -9.44 0.77
C ALA A 250 12.62 -8.84 2.18
N GLU A 251 11.65 -9.01 3.07
CA GLU A 251 11.78 -8.64 4.50
C GLU A 251 12.96 -9.37 5.16
N ALA A 252 13.08 -10.69 4.94
CA ALA A 252 14.18 -11.47 5.47
C ALA A 252 15.54 -11.12 4.81
N ALA A 253 15.54 -10.66 3.56
CA ALA A 253 16.73 -10.12 2.91
C ALA A 253 17.15 -8.77 3.52
N ALA A 254 16.20 -7.85 3.68
CA ALA A 254 16.41 -6.54 4.31
C ALA A 254 16.97 -6.68 5.73
N ALA A 255 16.39 -7.56 6.55
CA ALA A 255 16.87 -7.82 7.91
C ALA A 255 18.29 -8.42 7.95
N ARG A 256 18.68 -9.23 6.94
CA ARG A 256 20.03 -9.78 6.83
C ARG A 256 21.04 -8.74 6.38
N GLU A 257 20.67 -7.86 5.46
CA GLU A 257 21.50 -6.75 4.98
C GLU A 257 21.76 -5.75 6.12
N GLU A 258 20.74 -5.42 6.90
CA GLU A 258 20.86 -4.59 8.11
C GLU A 258 21.80 -5.21 9.16
N ALA A 259 21.71 -6.53 9.39
CA ALA A 259 22.54 -7.24 10.36
C ALA A 259 23.97 -7.53 9.86
N ALA A 260 24.28 -7.29 8.57
CA ALA A 260 25.58 -7.57 8.02
C ALA A 260 26.63 -6.58 8.57
N PRO A 261 27.81 -7.04 9.00
CA PRO A 261 28.88 -6.14 9.40
C PRO A 261 29.28 -5.28 8.19
N PRO A 262 29.61 -3.99 8.39
CA PRO A 262 30.08 -3.15 7.30
C PRO A 262 31.27 -3.83 6.63
N ALA A 263 31.21 -3.99 5.31
CA ALA A 263 32.31 -4.56 4.55
C ALA A 263 33.61 -3.83 4.91
N PRO A 264 34.74 -4.52 5.10
CA PRO A 264 36.01 -3.84 5.35
C PRO A 264 36.25 -2.91 4.17
N ARG A 265 36.24 -1.60 4.45
CA ARG A 265 36.70 -0.59 3.49
C ARG A 265 38.07 -1.07 3.04
N ALA A 266 38.22 -1.39 1.75
CA ALA A 266 39.54 -1.54 1.17
C ALA A 266 40.25 -0.21 1.48
N GLU A 267 41.31 -0.28 2.28
CA GLU A 267 42.23 0.84 2.46
C GLU A 267 42.73 1.16 1.04
N GLU A 268 42.18 2.20 0.43
CA GLU A 268 42.82 2.81 -0.72
C GLU A 268 44.24 3.15 -0.26
N PRO A 269 45.29 2.67 -0.96
CA PRO A 269 46.65 3.00 -0.57
C PRO A 269 46.75 4.52 -0.58
N ALA A 270 47.12 5.08 0.57
CA ALA A 270 47.33 6.50 0.76
C ALA A 270 48.32 7.00 -0.31
N GLY A 271 47.79 7.57 -1.39
CA GLY A 271 48.56 8.34 -2.35
C GLY A 271 49.03 9.59 -1.62
N GLU A 272 50.35 9.78 -1.57
CA GLU A 272 50.97 11.02 -1.07
C GLU A 272 50.28 12.24 -1.71
N PRO A 273 49.81 13.21 -0.90
CA PRO A 273 49.22 14.42 -1.46
C PRO A 273 50.32 15.27 -2.10
N GLU A 274 50.27 15.43 -3.43
CA GLU A 274 51.02 16.49 -4.09
C GLU A 274 50.45 17.86 -3.67
N PRO A 275 51.32 18.84 -3.33
CA PRO A 275 50.88 20.15 -2.85
C PRO A 275 50.30 20.98 -4.00
N LEU A 276 48.99 21.23 -3.95
CA LEU A 276 48.30 22.25 -4.74
C LEU A 276 48.66 23.65 -4.20
N GLU A 277 49.38 24.45 -5.00
CA GLU A 277 49.59 25.87 -4.74
C GLU A 277 48.30 26.66 -4.97
N VAL A 278 47.84 27.37 -3.93
CA VAL A 278 46.65 28.25 -3.97
C VAL A 278 47.12 29.70 -4.12
N PRO A 279 46.75 30.45 -5.18
CA PRO A 279 46.99 31.89 -5.23
C PRO A 279 46.07 32.63 -4.25
N GLY A 280 46.64 33.55 -3.48
CA GLY A 280 45.96 34.28 -2.41
C GLY A 280 44.77 35.11 -2.88
N PHE A 281 43.63 34.92 -2.21
CA PHE A 281 42.48 35.80 -2.31
C PHE A 281 42.43 36.72 -1.09
N VAL A 282 42.23 38.01 -1.37
CA VAL A 282 42.21 39.12 -0.42
C VAL A 282 40.92 39.06 0.41
N ALA A 283 41.04 39.23 1.73
CA ALA A 283 39.92 39.31 2.65
C ALA A 283 39.19 40.65 2.49
N GLU A 284 37.87 40.61 2.31
CA GLU A 284 36.97 41.76 2.40
C GLU A 284 35.97 41.52 3.54
N GLU A 285 35.83 42.51 4.43
CA GLU A 285 35.01 42.47 5.66
C GLU A 285 33.50 42.38 5.38
N PRO A 286 32.70 41.83 6.31
CA PRO A 286 31.25 41.70 6.15
C PRO A 286 30.52 43.02 6.47
N ALA A 287 29.59 43.40 5.59
CA ALA A 287 28.62 44.47 5.82
C ALA A 287 27.32 43.92 6.45
N GLU A 288 26.74 44.69 7.38
CA GLU A 288 25.50 44.40 8.12
C GLU A 288 24.23 44.32 7.23
N PRO A 289 23.20 43.53 7.62
CA PRO A 289 21.96 43.41 6.86
C PRO A 289 20.94 44.52 7.19
N ALA A 290 20.27 45.03 6.15
CA ALA A 290 19.10 45.92 6.25
C ALA A 290 17.77 45.10 6.20
N PRO A 291 16.66 45.61 6.77
CA PRO A 291 15.49 44.80 7.07
C PRO A 291 14.57 44.55 5.85
N ALA A 292 13.95 43.37 5.83
CA ALA A 292 12.97 42.95 4.84
C ALA A 292 11.61 43.65 5.04
N GLN A 293 11.02 44.12 3.94
CA GLN A 293 9.64 44.59 3.89
C GLN A 293 8.72 43.43 3.53
N SER A 294 7.65 43.26 4.32
CA SER A 294 6.54 42.35 4.08
C SER A 294 5.68 42.87 2.92
N ARG A 295 5.44 42.01 1.93
CA ARG A 295 4.47 42.22 0.86
C ARG A 295 3.42 41.13 0.94
N GLU A 296 2.21 41.52 1.32
CA GLU A 296 1.02 40.68 1.26
C GLU A 296 0.46 40.74 -0.18
N GLU A 297 0.25 39.58 -0.79
CA GLU A 297 -0.60 39.45 -1.97
C GLU A 297 -1.85 38.65 -1.59
N PRO A 298 -3.05 39.06 -2.03
CA PRO A 298 -4.29 38.39 -1.64
C PRO A 298 -4.50 37.15 -2.50
N VAL A 299 -4.64 35.99 -1.86
CA VAL A 299 -5.08 34.77 -2.54
C VAL A 299 -6.60 34.67 -2.41
N ALA A 300 -7.28 34.74 -3.56
CA ALA A 300 -8.71 34.53 -3.66
C ALA A 300 -9.05 33.07 -3.34
N ALA A 301 -9.99 32.86 -2.42
CA ALA A 301 -10.56 31.55 -2.15
C ALA A 301 -11.56 31.19 -3.27
N GLY A 302 -11.15 30.31 -4.17
CA GLY A 302 -12.07 29.51 -4.98
C GLY A 302 -12.32 28.20 -4.27
N PHE A 303 -13.57 27.93 -3.90
CA PHE A 303 -14.02 26.59 -3.57
C PHE A 303 -14.34 25.88 -4.88
N ASP A 304 -13.48 24.96 -5.30
CA ASP A 304 -13.86 23.95 -6.28
C ASP A 304 -14.31 22.70 -5.52
N ASP A 305 -15.46 22.17 -5.94
CA ASP A 305 -16.11 20.99 -5.39
C ASP A 305 -15.25 19.75 -5.71
N ASP A 306 -14.60 19.17 -4.70
CA ASP A 306 -13.61 18.07 -4.79
C ASP A 306 -14.26 16.71 -5.18
N ALA A 307 -15.59 16.63 -5.26
CA ALA A 307 -16.34 15.38 -5.37
C ALA A 307 -16.25 14.67 -6.75
N ASP A 308 -15.83 15.38 -7.80
CA ASP A 308 -15.83 14.88 -9.19
C ASP A 308 -14.41 14.56 -9.74
N ARG A 309 -13.35 14.65 -8.93
CA ARG A 309 -11.98 14.34 -9.36
C ARG A 309 -11.62 12.87 -9.14
N PRO A 310 -10.78 12.25 -10.01
CA PRO A 310 -10.33 10.87 -9.80
C PRO A 310 -9.59 10.73 -8.46
N PHE A 311 -9.67 9.57 -7.80
CA PHE A 311 -9.08 9.39 -6.47
C PHE A 311 -7.55 9.17 -6.49
N ASP A 312 -7.00 8.76 -7.63
CA ASP A 312 -5.58 8.47 -7.83
C ASP A 312 -4.82 9.70 -8.39
N GLN A 313 -4.68 10.74 -7.56
CA GLN A 313 -4.02 12.01 -7.92
C GLN A 313 -2.67 12.18 -7.23
N GLU A 314 -1.82 13.02 -7.82
CA GLU A 314 -0.68 13.57 -7.11
C GLU A 314 -1.14 14.39 -5.89
N PRO A 315 -0.35 14.44 -4.80
CA PRO A 315 -0.69 15.24 -3.64
C PRO A 315 -0.92 16.71 -4.04
N SER A 316 -2.11 17.24 -3.74
CA SER A 316 -2.48 18.61 -4.07
C SER A 316 -1.57 19.64 -3.38
N GLU A 317 -1.31 20.79 -4.01
CA GLU A 317 -0.64 21.95 -3.37
C GLU A 317 -1.45 22.57 -2.21
N ARG A 318 -2.65 22.06 -1.93
CA ARG A 318 -3.47 22.48 -0.81
C ARG A 318 -2.75 22.17 0.50
N ALA A 319 -2.67 23.17 1.38
CA ALA A 319 -2.11 23.00 2.72
C ALA A 319 -3.01 22.09 3.57
N VAL A 320 -2.84 20.77 3.46
CA VAL A 320 -3.39 19.77 4.39
C VAL A 320 -2.49 19.77 5.61
N ARG A 321 -3.07 19.77 6.82
CA ARG A 321 -2.27 19.65 8.05
C ARG A 321 -1.55 18.30 8.03
N PRO A 322 -0.21 18.27 8.15
CA PRO A 322 0.52 17.01 8.17
C PRO A 322 -0.01 16.13 9.30
N GLY A 323 -0.38 14.89 8.99
CA GLY A 323 -0.64 13.86 10.00
C GLY A 323 0.63 13.58 10.80
N ARG A 324 0.48 12.95 11.97
CA ARG A 324 1.62 12.67 12.83
C ARG A 324 2.35 11.41 12.33
N VAL A 325 3.68 11.51 12.28
CA VAL A 325 4.57 10.39 11.95
C VAL A 325 5.47 10.13 13.15
N SER A 326 5.51 8.88 13.61
CA SER A 326 6.29 8.47 14.78
C SER A 326 7.18 7.27 14.47
N THR A 327 8.38 7.26 15.05
CA THR A 327 9.22 6.07 15.19
C THR A 327 9.73 6.03 16.63
N THR A 328 9.35 5.01 17.40
CA THR A 328 9.92 4.82 18.74
C THR A 328 11.22 4.03 18.61
N VAL A 329 12.36 4.67 18.94
CA VAL A 329 13.62 3.95 19.16
C VAL A 329 13.51 3.29 20.52
N VAL A 330 13.42 1.96 20.56
CA VAL A 330 13.53 1.21 21.81
C VAL A 330 14.99 1.34 22.28
N PRO A 331 15.28 1.96 23.44
CA PRO A 331 16.63 1.95 23.98
C PRO A 331 17.04 0.50 24.26
N GLU A 332 18.24 0.10 23.85
CA GLU A 332 18.76 -1.24 24.11
C GLU A 332 18.60 -1.57 25.61
N PRO A 333 18.09 -2.77 25.96
CA PRO A 333 18.01 -3.15 27.35
C PRO A 333 19.43 -3.24 27.91
N VAL A 334 19.73 -2.41 28.92
CA VAL A 334 20.94 -2.52 29.72
C VAL A 334 20.97 -3.93 30.29
N ARG A 335 21.90 -4.74 29.79
CA ARG A 335 22.09 -6.13 30.22
C ARG A 335 22.67 -6.11 31.63
N GLU A 336 21.81 -6.19 32.64
CA GLU A 336 22.24 -6.49 34.00
C GLU A 336 22.93 -7.87 34.02
N PRO A 337 24.07 -8.02 34.71
CA PRO A 337 24.78 -9.29 34.75
C PRO A 337 23.95 -10.32 35.53
N ALA A 338 23.62 -11.42 34.85
CA ALA A 338 22.93 -12.55 35.47
C ALA A 338 23.78 -13.18 36.60
N PRO A 339 23.19 -13.57 37.74
CA PRO A 339 23.90 -14.34 38.76
C PRO A 339 24.22 -15.77 38.25
N ALA A 340 25.37 -16.27 38.71
CA ALA A 340 25.98 -17.53 38.28
C ALA A 340 25.06 -18.75 38.43
N ALA A 341 25.06 -19.60 37.40
CA ALA A 341 24.35 -20.88 37.36
C ALA A 341 25.02 -21.93 38.28
N GLU A 342 24.20 -22.61 39.09
CA GLU A 342 24.59 -23.87 39.76
C GLU A 342 24.56 -25.05 38.76
N PRO A 343 25.45 -26.05 38.90
CA PRO A 343 25.60 -27.12 37.92
C PRO A 343 24.51 -28.19 38.06
N ALA A 344 23.89 -28.57 36.95
CA ALA A 344 22.97 -29.70 36.84
C ALA A 344 23.71 -31.06 36.97
N PRO A 345 23.10 -32.08 37.59
CA PRO A 345 23.66 -33.44 37.64
C PRO A 345 23.44 -34.21 36.34
N GLN A 346 24.41 -35.06 36.00
CA GLN A 346 24.55 -35.87 34.78
C GLN A 346 23.58 -37.08 34.72
N PRO A 347 23.29 -37.63 33.51
CA PRO A 347 22.30 -38.68 33.29
C PRO A 347 22.87 -40.08 33.57
N ALA A 348 22.02 -40.99 34.08
CA ALA A 348 22.34 -42.41 34.24
C ALA A 348 21.73 -43.25 33.10
N ALA A 349 22.49 -44.24 32.65
CA ALA A 349 22.31 -45.06 31.46
C ALA A 349 21.15 -46.09 31.50
N GLU A 350 20.64 -46.41 30.32
CA GLU A 350 19.68 -47.49 30.01
C GLU A 350 20.16 -48.90 30.36
N PRO A 351 19.22 -49.86 30.43
CA PRO A 351 19.40 -51.09 29.66
C PRO A 351 18.14 -51.50 28.86
N ALA A 352 18.38 -52.01 27.65
CA ALA A 352 17.44 -52.82 26.84
C ALA A 352 17.97 -54.28 26.77
N PRO A 353 17.34 -55.27 26.08
CA PRO A 353 16.01 -55.31 25.43
C PRO A 353 15.23 -56.63 25.69
N ALA A 354 13.96 -56.73 25.23
CA ALA A 354 13.32 -58.03 24.94
C ALA A 354 12.24 -57.93 23.84
N ALA A 355 12.58 -58.53 22.69
CA ALA A 355 11.81 -59.13 21.58
C ALA A 355 10.31 -58.83 21.34
N GLU A 356 10.02 -58.48 20.08
CA GLU A 356 8.70 -58.48 19.41
C GLU A 356 8.10 -59.90 19.24
N PRO A 357 6.80 -60.02 18.86
CA PRO A 357 6.57 -60.22 17.43
C PRO A 357 5.36 -59.49 16.82
N VAL A 358 5.56 -59.14 15.55
CA VAL A 358 4.63 -58.77 14.48
C VAL A 358 3.41 -59.67 14.35
N ARG A 359 2.21 -59.09 14.11
CA ARG A 359 1.21 -59.61 13.13
C ARG A 359 0.35 -58.47 12.53
N GLU A 360 0.23 -58.58 11.21
CA GLU A 360 -0.44 -57.74 10.21
C GLU A 360 -1.99 -57.97 10.13
N PRO A 361 -2.72 -57.22 9.27
CA PRO A 361 -4.10 -56.80 9.49
C PRO A 361 -5.16 -57.75 8.90
N VAL A 362 -6.41 -57.59 9.35
CA VAL A 362 -7.59 -58.22 8.75
C VAL A 362 -8.66 -57.15 8.54
N GLY A 363 -9.17 -57.07 7.32
CA GLY A 363 -10.19 -56.13 6.89
C GLY A 363 -11.62 -56.66 6.95
N GLU A 364 -12.46 -55.96 6.19
CA GLU A 364 -13.82 -56.24 5.73
C GLU A 364 -15.01 -55.91 6.66
N ALA A 365 -15.69 -54.84 6.23
CA ALA A 365 -17.08 -54.84 5.73
C ALA A 365 -18.26 -54.62 6.68
N GLU A 366 -19.29 -54.03 6.07
CA GLU A 366 -20.68 -53.82 6.49
C GLU A 366 -20.95 -52.60 7.39
N ARG A 367 -22.01 -51.78 7.21
CA ARG A 367 -23.08 -51.62 6.22
C ARG A 367 -23.90 -50.40 6.68
N ALA A 368 -24.42 -49.59 5.75
CA ALA A 368 -25.39 -48.53 6.05
C ALA A 368 -26.70 -49.09 6.64
N PRO A 369 -27.49 -48.27 7.37
CA PRO A 369 -28.74 -47.82 6.73
C PRO A 369 -29.15 -46.37 7.09
N GLU A 370 -29.76 -45.67 6.13
CA GLU A 370 -30.66 -44.52 6.33
C GLU A 370 -32.15 -45.00 6.46
N PRO A 371 -33.17 -44.11 6.43
CA PRO A 371 -33.65 -43.28 7.55
C PRO A 371 -35.17 -43.47 7.76
N GLU A 372 -35.78 -42.98 8.84
CA GLU A 372 -37.26 -42.83 8.89
C GLU A 372 -37.73 -41.74 9.88
N PRO A 373 -38.97 -41.21 9.71
CA PRO A 373 -39.31 -39.78 9.79
C PRO A 373 -40.28 -39.46 10.96
N VAL A 374 -40.91 -38.28 10.93
CA VAL A 374 -42.30 -37.91 11.35
C VAL A 374 -42.31 -36.40 11.64
N ALA A 375 -42.87 -35.55 10.75
CA ALA A 375 -44.27 -35.09 10.67
C ALA A 375 -44.65 -34.13 11.83
N GLU A 376 -45.47 -33.08 11.71
CA GLU A 376 -46.37 -32.58 10.66
C GLU A 376 -47.03 -31.28 11.19
N ARG A 377 -47.78 -30.60 10.30
CA ARG A 377 -48.79 -29.53 10.48
C ARG A 377 -48.30 -28.10 10.16
N GLU A 378 -48.57 -27.52 8.97
CA GLU A 378 -49.85 -27.28 8.25
C GLU A 378 -50.74 -26.32 9.09
N VAL A 379 -51.11 -25.09 8.70
CA VAL A 379 -52.13 -24.69 7.70
C VAL A 379 -52.31 -23.15 7.85
N VAL A 380 -52.02 -22.33 6.82
CA VAL A 380 -52.95 -21.50 6.00
C VAL A 380 -53.16 -20.01 6.36
N ALA A 381 -52.94 -19.21 5.31
CA ALA A 381 -53.53 -17.93 4.84
C ALA A 381 -53.59 -16.66 5.72
N GLY A 382 -53.16 -15.53 5.10
CA GLY A 382 -53.25 -14.13 5.58
C GLY A 382 -54.67 -13.53 5.48
N PRO A 383 -54.88 -12.24 5.12
CA PRO A 383 -53.97 -11.09 4.96
C PRO A 383 -54.46 -9.76 5.66
N ALA A 384 -53.75 -8.64 5.38
CA ALA A 384 -54.22 -7.23 5.35
C ALA A 384 -54.19 -6.29 6.60
N VAL A 385 -53.29 -5.27 6.52
CA VAL A 385 -53.35 -3.77 6.70
C VAL A 385 -54.51 -3.07 7.49
N PRO A 386 -54.51 -1.72 7.77
CA PRO A 386 -53.52 -0.68 8.17
C PRO A 386 -53.98 0.17 9.41
N GLY A 387 -53.20 1.18 9.86
CA GLY A 387 -53.75 2.42 10.45
C GLY A 387 -52.87 3.17 11.46
N GLY A 388 -52.38 4.38 11.12
CA GLY A 388 -51.90 5.42 12.06
C GLY A 388 -53.07 6.19 12.71
N PRO A 389 -52.96 7.47 13.17
CA PRO A 389 -51.80 8.36 13.35
C PRO A 389 -51.80 9.15 14.71
N SER A 390 -50.76 9.97 14.98
CA SER A 390 -50.74 11.30 15.68
C SER A 390 -49.34 11.56 16.27
N ALA A 391 -48.51 12.49 15.76
CA ALA A 391 -48.55 13.96 15.90
C ALA A 391 -48.49 14.40 17.39
N GLU A 392 -47.27 14.58 17.95
CA GLU A 392 -46.57 15.87 18.22
C GLU A 392 -46.99 16.53 19.57
N PRO A 393 -46.23 17.47 20.22
CA PRO A 393 -45.01 18.17 19.81
C PRO A 393 -43.89 18.39 20.89
N VAL A 394 -42.71 18.78 20.39
CA VAL A 394 -41.77 19.86 20.78
C VAL A 394 -41.73 20.40 22.23
N VAL A 395 -40.51 20.44 22.79
CA VAL A 395 -40.01 21.56 23.61
C VAL A 395 -38.53 21.81 23.27
N GLU A 396 -38.20 23.06 22.97
CA GLU A 396 -36.88 23.62 22.68
C GLU A 396 -36.51 24.61 23.82
N GLY A 397 -35.23 24.69 24.20
CA GLY A 397 -34.70 25.88 24.89
C GLY A 397 -33.50 25.69 25.85
N ALA A 398 -32.49 26.53 25.64
CA ALA A 398 -31.38 27.00 26.49
C ALA A 398 -30.06 26.17 26.47
N GLU A 399 -28.98 26.58 25.78
CA GLU A 399 -28.03 27.74 25.97
C GLU A 399 -26.72 27.22 26.61
N GLU A 400 -25.61 27.14 25.87
CA GLU A 400 -24.55 28.17 25.75
C GLU A 400 -23.90 28.58 27.07
N GLU A 401 -22.90 27.82 27.54
CA GLU A 401 -21.79 28.28 28.41
C GLU A 401 -20.78 27.15 28.66
N GLU A 402 -19.97 26.77 27.66
CA GLU A 402 -18.76 25.94 27.88
C GLU A 402 -17.82 26.01 26.65
N ARG A 403 -17.38 27.22 26.30
CA ARG A 403 -16.37 27.45 25.26
C ARG A 403 -15.38 28.52 25.69
N GLU A 404 -14.69 28.33 26.81
CA GLU A 404 -13.58 29.23 27.16
C GLU A 404 -12.53 28.67 28.13
N ALA A 405 -12.36 27.34 28.21
CA ALA A 405 -11.44 26.71 29.17
C ALA A 405 -10.41 25.70 28.61
N GLU A 406 -10.18 25.62 27.28
CA GLU A 406 -9.15 24.73 26.71
C GLU A 406 -8.04 25.47 25.93
N HIS A 407 -7.94 26.79 26.06
CA HIS A 407 -6.89 27.59 25.41
C HIS A 407 -5.74 27.94 26.37
N ALA A 408 -5.18 26.96 27.08
CA ALA A 408 -3.97 27.19 27.89
C ALA A 408 -3.15 25.93 28.20
N GLU A 409 -2.80 25.12 27.20
CA GLU A 409 -1.63 24.23 27.31
C GLU A 409 -1.05 23.85 25.94
N GLN A 410 -0.66 24.86 25.13
CA GLN A 410 0.21 24.62 23.97
C GLN A 410 1.66 24.50 24.45
N GLY A 411 2.03 23.28 24.86
CA GLY A 411 3.41 22.87 25.02
C GLY A 411 4.18 22.97 23.70
N GLU A 412 5.44 23.37 23.81
CA GLU A 412 6.39 23.70 22.76
C GLU A 412 6.33 22.81 21.50
N ARG A 413 6.12 23.43 20.34
CA ARG A 413 6.23 22.79 19.01
C ARG A 413 7.64 22.23 18.82
N LYS A 414 7.81 20.92 19.00
CA LYS A 414 9.01 20.21 18.58
C LYS A 414 9.03 20.14 17.05
N LYS A 415 10.14 20.56 16.44
CA LYS A 415 10.43 20.40 15.00
C LYS A 415 10.04 18.99 14.52
N GLY A 416 9.29 18.92 13.43
CA GLY A 416 8.82 17.67 12.83
C GLY A 416 9.97 16.71 12.56
N PHE A 417 9.74 15.43 12.85
CA PHE A 417 10.75 14.36 12.83
C PHE A 417 11.50 14.30 11.49
N PHE A 418 10.82 14.46 10.35
CA PHE A 418 11.45 14.49 9.02
C PHE A 418 12.50 15.59 8.82
N SER A 419 12.41 16.72 9.54
CA SER A 419 13.42 17.78 9.43
C SER A 419 14.79 17.34 9.97
N ARG A 420 14.83 16.38 10.91
CA ARG A 420 16.09 15.81 11.40
C ARG A 420 16.69 14.73 10.51
N PHE A 421 15.86 14.02 9.74
CA PHE A 421 16.30 12.89 8.90
C PHE A 421 16.59 13.33 7.45
N PHE A 422 15.79 14.25 6.91
CA PHE A 422 15.93 14.76 5.54
C PHE A 422 16.61 16.13 5.47
N GLY A 423 17.25 16.59 6.56
CA GLY A 423 18.08 17.80 6.59
C GLY A 423 17.35 19.09 6.19
N LEU A 424 16.23 19.40 6.87
CA LEU A 424 15.45 20.64 6.71
C LEU A 424 15.66 21.61 7.86
#